data_AF-A0A353Y5H6-F1
#
_entry.id   AF-A0A353Y5H6-F1
#
_cell.length_a   1.000
_cell.length_b   1.000
_cell.length_c   1.000
_cell.angle_alpha   90.00
_cell.angle_beta   90.00
_cell.angle_gamma   90.00
#
_symmetry.space_group_name_H-M   'P 1'
#
loop_
_entity.id
_entity.type
_entity.pdbx_description
1 polymer ?
#
loop_
_entity_poly.entity_id
_entity_poly.type
_entity_poly.pdbx_seq_one_letter_code
_entity_poly.pdbx_strand_id
1 'polypeptide(L)'
;MKTGLWLKLALVALLVLGYPLGMHWLLTASSWSHAALAWFSLLQNVGMQLLLALFFGLTLRPGHEPLIARFARRIHGADYSPRIAHYARQATWAWTLFFLAMVLIPIVLFTWTSVEVFSFFVNVLSLPLLGAMFVAEYAARRWCLRGIAHVPLTRSFTLYRDERRATDAVVPPKP
;
A
#
# COMPACT_ATOMS: atom_id res chain seq x y z
N MET A 1 4.45 23.77 -14.16
CA MET A 1 4.15 22.35 -13.85
C MET A 1 5.32 21.37 -14.05
N LYS A 2 6.36 21.67 -14.86
CA LYS A 2 7.49 20.74 -15.11
C LYS A 2 8.50 20.62 -13.96
N THR A 3 8.70 21.68 -13.16
CA THR A 3 9.69 21.75 -12.07
C THR A 3 9.48 20.74 -10.94
N GLY A 4 8.22 20.43 -10.58
CA GLY A 4 7.93 19.42 -9.55
C GLY A 4 8.16 17.97 -9.99
N LEU A 5 8.13 17.69 -11.30
CA LEU A 5 8.41 16.36 -11.84
C LEU A 5 9.92 16.08 -11.84
N TRP A 6 10.73 17.06 -12.25
CA TRP A 6 12.19 16.95 -12.22
C TRP A 6 12.74 16.82 -10.80
N LEU A 7 12.16 17.51 -9.82
CA LEU A 7 12.53 17.35 -8.42
C LEU A 7 12.21 15.93 -7.90
N LYS A 8 11.05 15.39 -8.26
CA LYS A 8 10.65 14.02 -7.90
C LYS A 8 11.52 12.97 -8.58
N LEU A 9 11.85 13.15 -9.85
CA LEU A 9 12.74 12.26 -10.59
C LEU A 9 14.18 12.33 -10.05
N ALA A 10 14.65 13.53 -9.69
CA ALA A 10 15.95 13.71 -9.05
C ALA A 10 15.98 13.05 -7.66
N LEU A 11 14.93 13.19 -6.84
CA LEU A 11 14.81 12.51 -5.55
C LEU A 11 14.75 10.99 -5.69
N VAL A 12 14.01 10.47 -6.68
CA VAL A 12 13.96 9.03 -6.97
C VAL A 12 15.30 8.53 -7.46
N ALA A 13 15.97 9.25 -8.37
CA ALA A 13 17.31 8.90 -8.84
C ALA A 13 18.35 8.99 -7.72
N LEU A 14 18.27 9.99 -6.84
CA LEU A 14 19.14 10.13 -5.67
C LEU A 14 18.89 9.02 -4.65
N LEU A 15 17.65 8.55 -4.48
CA LEU A 15 17.34 7.40 -3.63
C LEU A 15 17.81 6.09 -4.27
N VAL A 16 17.65 5.92 -5.58
CA VAL A 16 18.04 4.71 -6.31
C VAL A 16 19.55 4.59 -6.50
N LEU A 17 20.27 5.71 -6.65
CA LEU A 17 21.73 5.75 -6.84
C LEU A 17 22.49 6.07 -5.54
N GLY A 18 21.91 6.89 -4.66
CA GLY A 18 22.50 7.24 -3.37
C GLY A 18 22.38 6.12 -2.33
N TYR A 19 21.34 5.28 -2.40
CA TYR A 19 21.26 4.08 -1.56
C TYR A 19 22.41 3.09 -1.82
N PRO A 20 22.73 2.69 -3.07
CA PRO A 20 23.88 1.83 -3.33
C PRO A 20 25.22 2.50 -3.06
N LEU A 21 25.38 3.81 -3.27
CA LEU A 21 26.60 4.55 -2.91
C LEU A 21 26.79 4.66 -1.38
N GLY A 22 25.72 4.92 -0.64
CA GLY A 22 25.74 4.98 0.82
C GLY A 22 25.97 3.59 1.44
N MET A 23 25.37 2.55 0.87
CA MET A 23 25.66 1.16 1.25
C MET A 23 27.10 0.79 0.90
N HIS A 24 27.60 1.14 -0.28
CA HIS A 24 29.00 0.89 -0.64
C HIS A 24 29.96 1.58 0.34
N TRP A 25 29.74 2.87 0.66
CA TRP A 25 30.54 3.59 1.65
C TRP A 25 30.44 2.96 3.05
N LEU A 26 29.25 2.56 3.50
CA LEU A 26 29.06 1.87 4.78
C LEU A 26 29.77 0.51 4.80
N LEU A 27 29.74 -0.25 3.71
CA LEU A 27 30.42 -1.54 3.60
C LEU A 27 31.95 -1.39 3.53
N THR A 28 32.48 -0.30 2.98
CA THR A 28 33.93 -0.07 2.84
C THR A 28 34.55 0.73 3.99
N ALA A 29 33.77 1.57 4.67
CA ALA A 29 34.23 2.44 5.74
C ALA A 29 33.85 1.92 7.14
N SER A 30 32.90 0.98 7.25
CA SER A 30 32.56 0.40 8.55
C SER A 30 33.51 -0.75 8.90
N SER A 31 33.86 -0.82 10.18
CA SER A 31 34.60 -1.92 10.80
C SER A 31 33.74 -3.18 11.04
N TRP A 32 32.52 -3.21 10.50
CA TRP A 32 31.55 -4.27 10.75
C TRP A 32 31.81 -5.44 9.81
N SER A 33 31.78 -6.66 10.36
CA SER A 33 31.92 -7.85 9.52
C SER A 33 30.75 -7.95 8.54
N HIS A 34 30.98 -8.53 7.36
CA HIS A 34 29.93 -8.79 6.36
C HIS A 34 28.72 -9.52 6.96
N ALA A 35 28.95 -10.37 7.97
CA ALA A 35 27.89 -11.05 8.71
C ALA A 35 26.98 -10.08 9.47
N ALA A 36 27.53 -9.06 10.15
CA ALA A 36 26.74 -8.10 10.90
C ALA A 36 25.85 -7.24 9.98
N LEU A 37 26.37 -6.89 8.80
CA LEU A 37 25.63 -6.17 7.77
C LEU A 37 24.49 -7.02 7.19
N ALA A 38 24.72 -8.31 6.93
CA ALA A 38 23.69 -9.22 6.47
C ALA A 38 22.55 -9.40 7.49
N TRP A 39 22.88 -9.52 8.78
CA TRP A 39 21.89 -9.56 9.86
C TRP A 39 21.08 -8.26 9.97
N PHE A 40 21.75 -7.10 9.85
CA PHE A 40 21.05 -5.82 9.86
C PHE A 40 20.09 -5.68 8.68
N SER A 41 20.52 -6.04 7.47
CA SER A 41 19.67 -6.04 6.28
C SER A 41 18.46 -6.98 6.43
N LEU A 42 18.66 -8.17 7.02
CA LEU A 42 17.56 -9.09 7.32
C LEU A 42 16.57 -8.46 8.29
N LEU A 43 17.06 -7.94 9.42
CA LEU A 43 16.21 -7.37 10.47
C LEU A 43 15.42 -6.16 9.95
N GLN A 44 16.06 -5.28 9.19
CA GLN A 44 15.40 -4.13 8.58
C GLN A 44 14.32 -4.56 7.60
N ASN A 45 14.63 -5.50 6.70
CA ASN A 45 13.69 -5.98 5.70
C ASN A 45 12.49 -6.68 6.35
N VAL A 46 12.75 -7.67 7.20
CA VAL A 46 11.72 -8.42 7.94
C VAL A 46 10.89 -7.49 8.82
N GLY A 47 11.54 -6.59 9.56
CA GLY A 47 10.86 -5.65 10.45
C GLY A 47 9.89 -4.76 9.68
N MET A 48 10.33 -4.16 8.56
CA MET A 48 9.46 -3.33 7.73
C MET A 48 8.28 -4.11 7.16
N GLN A 49 8.54 -5.29 6.58
CA GLN A 49 7.49 -6.10 5.96
C GLN A 49 6.50 -6.62 7.01
N LEU A 50 6.97 -6.97 8.21
CA LEU A 50 6.12 -7.40 9.31
C LEU A 50 5.24 -6.25 9.83
N LEU A 51 5.79 -5.05 9.98
CA LEU A 51 5.01 -3.87 10.37
C LEU A 51 3.90 -3.59 9.36
N LEU A 52 4.18 -3.70 8.05
CA LEU A 52 3.18 -3.56 7.00
C LEU A 52 2.13 -4.69 7.06
N ALA A 53 2.57 -5.93 7.22
CA ALA A 53 1.67 -7.08 7.37
C ALA A 53 0.72 -6.89 8.56
N LEU A 54 1.23 -6.43 9.70
CA LEU A 54 0.43 -6.11 10.89
C LEU A 54 -0.50 -4.93 10.64
N PHE A 55 -0.02 -3.86 10.00
CA PHE A 55 -0.83 -2.69 9.71
C PHE A 55 -2.06 -3.02 8.86
N PHE A 56 -1.91 -3.89 7.84
CA PHE A 56 -3.05 -4.39 7.07
C PHE A 56 -3.84 -5.45 7.85
N GLY A 57 -3.14 -6.42 8.46
CA GLY A 57 -3.74 -7.59 9.11
C GLY A 57 -4.59 -7.25 10.33
N LEU A 58 -4.17 -6.28 11.14
CA LEU A 58 -4.93 -5.83 12.30
C LEU A 58 -6.29 -5.25 11.91
N THR A 59 -6.42 -4.67 10.70
CA THR A 59 -7.70 -4.14 10.19
C THR A 59 -8.66 -5.21 9.69
N LEU A 60 -8.22 -6.47 9.57
CA LEU A 60 -9.07 -7.60 9.17
C LEU A 60 -9.87 -8.19 10.35
N ARG A 61 -9.55 -7.81 11.61
CA ARG A 61 -10.22 -8.32 12.82
C ARG A 61 -11.74 -8.09 12.77
N PRO A 62 -12.56 -9.02 13.31
CA PRO A 62 -14.01 -8.83 13.43
C PRO A 62 -14.33 -7.53 14.17
N GLY A 63 -15.28 -6.75 13.65
CA GLY A 63 -15.64 -5.43 14.21
C GLY A 63 -14.80 -4.24 13.70
N HIS A 64 -13.70 -4.49 12.99
CA HIS A 64 -12.91 -3.42 12.35
C HIS A 64 -13.18 -3.31 10.85
N GLU A 65 -13.13 -2.07 10.35
CA GLU A 65 -13.19 -1.78 8.92
C GLU A 65 -11.80 -1.98 8.30
N PRO A 66 -11.66 -2.83 7.25
CA PRO A 66 -10.40 -3.04 6.56
C PRO A 66 -9.78 -1.73 6.06
N LEU A 67 -8.46 -1.62 6.05
CA LEU A 67 -7.78 -0.37 5.67
C LEU A 67 -8.20 0.12 4.27
N ILE A 68 -8.24 -0.78 3.30
CA ILE A 68 -8.65 -0.46 1.93
C ILE A 68 -10.12 -0.07 1.88
N ALA A 69 -10.97 -0.66 2.72
CA ALA A 69 -12.39 -0.32 2.83
C ALA A 69 -12.57 1.10 3.37
N ARG A 70 -11.80 1.47 4.40
CA ARG A 70 -11.78 2.82 4.98
C ARG A 70 -11.36 3.87 3.96
N PHE A 71 -10.34 3.58 3.15
CA PHE A 71 -9.96 4.45 2.03
C PHE A 71 -11.04 4.52 0.95
N ALA A 72 -11.58 3.37 0.54
CA ALA A 72 -12.64 3.31 -0.46
C ALA A 72 -13.91 4.07 -0.01
N ARG A 73 -14.29 4.00 1.27
CA ARG A 73 -15.42 4.75 1.82
C ARG A 73 -15.17 6.26 1.78
N ARG A 74 -13.96 6.73 2.11
CA ARG A 74 -13.60 8.15 1.99
C ARG A 74 -13.62 8.65 0.54
N ILE A 75 -13.30 7.78 -0.42
CA ILE A 75 -13.29 8.11 -1.85
C ILE A 75 -14.70 8.07 -2.47
N HIS A 76 -15.48 7.04 -2.15
CA HIS A 76 -16.79 6.79 -2.76
C HIS A 76 -17.97 7.42 -1.99
N GLY A 77 -17.78 7.84 -0.74
CA GLY A 77 -18.81 8.53 0.04
C GLY A 77 -20.13 7.76 0.11
N ALA A 78 -21.22 8.39 -0.32
CA ALA A 78 -22.57 7.81 -0.34
C ALA A 78 -22.71 6.61 -1.29
N ASP A 79 -21.82 6.47 -2.29
CA ASP A 79 -21.85 5.40 -3.28
C ASP A 79 -21.10 4.13 -2.81
N TYR A 80 -20.75 4.06 -1.52
CA TYR A 80 -20.06 2.92 -0.92
C TYR A 80 -20.97 1.70 -0.79
N SER A 81 -20.89 0.78 -1.74
CA SER A 81 -21.71 -0.44 -1.75
C SER A 81 -21.10 -1.61 -0.95
N PRO A 82 -21.92 -2.57 -0.47
CA PRO A 82 -21.43 -3.80 0.16
C PRO A 82 -20.45 -4.61 -0.70
N ARG A 83 -20.57 -4.53 -2.04
CA ARG A 83 -19.63 -5.17 -2.98
C ARG A 83 -18.23 -4.55 -2.91
N ILE A 84 -18.13 -3.23 -2.79
CA ILE A 84 -16.84 -2.53 -2.59
C ILE A 84 -16.23 -2.94 -1.26
N ALA A 85 -17.04 -3.08 -0.20
CA ALA A 85 -16.58 -3.52 1.11
C ALA A 85 -16.00 -4.94 1.09
N HIS A 86 -16.67 -5.87 0.41
CA HIS A 86 -16.20 -7.25 0.28
C HIS A 86 -14.87 -7.33 -0.49
N TYR A 87 -14.80 -6.66 -1.65
CA TYR A 87 -13.58 -6.58 -2.45
C TYR A 87 -12.42 -5.94 -1.65
N ALA A 88 -12.69 -4.84 -0.94
CA ALA A 88 -11.66 -4.18 -0.14
C ALA A 88 -11.11 -5.08 0.98
N ARG A 89 -11.95 -5.94 1.58
CA ARG A 89 -11.52 -6.95 2.55
C ARG A 89 -10.63 -8.02 1.90
N GLN A 90 -11.01 -8.52 0.72
CA GLN A 90 -10.19 -9.49 -0.04
C GLN A 90 -8.85 -8.89 -0.46
N ALA A 91 -8.84 -7.64 -0.94
CA ALA A 91 -7.62 -6.93 -1.29
C ALA A 91 -6.72 -6.75 -0.05
N THR A 92 -7.31 -6.45 1.12
CA THR A 92 -6.55 -6.30 2.38
C THR A 92 -5.90 -7.63 2.77
N TRP A 93 -6.62 -8.76 2.62
CA TRP A 93 -6.04 -10.10 2.79
C TRP A 93 -4.87 -10.38 1.85
N ALA A 94 -5.02 -10.06 0.56
CA ALA A 94 -3.96 -10.27 -0.43
C ALA A 94 -2.69 -9.48 -0.08
N TRP A 95 -2.83 -8.22 0.36
CA TRP A 95 -1.72 -7.42 0.84
C TRP A 95 -1.07 -7.99 2.11
N THR A 96 -1.86 -8.41 3.09
CA THR A 96 -1.34 -9.06 4.30
C THR A 96 -0.54 -10.32 3.97
N LEU A 97 -1.07 -11.19 3.12
CA LEU A 97 -0.39 -12.43 2.71
C LEU A 97 0.88 -12.15 1.91
N PHE A 98 0.86 -11.16 1.02
CA PHE A 98 2.04 -10.73 0.28
C PHE A 98 3.16 -10.26 1.23
N PHE A 99 2.85 -9.38 2.18
CA PHE A 99 3.85 -8.90 3.15
C PHE A 99 4.34 -10.02 4.06
N LEU A 100 3.47 -10.97 4.44
CA LEU A 100 3.88 -12.14 5.21
C LEU A 100 4.85 -13.04 4.42
N ALA A 101 4.57 -13.27 3.13
CA ALA A 101 5.51 -14.00 2.26
C ALA A 101 6.84 -13.26 2.13
N MET A 102 6.81 -11.93 2.02
CA MET A 102 8.00 -11.09 2.02
C MET A 102 8.76 -11.06 3.36
N VAL A 103 8.18 -11.52 4.46
CA VAL A 103 8.89 -11.78 5.72
C VAL A 103 9.52 -13.17 5.71
N LEU A 104 8.74 -14.19 5.34
CA LEU A 104 9.16 -15.59 5.45
C LEU A 104 10.25 -15.95 4.44
N ILE A 105 10.15 -15.50 3.19
CA ILE A 105 11.09 -15.86 2.13
C ILE A 105 12.52 -15.38 2.46
N PRO A 106 12.78 -14.11 2.82
CA PRO A 106 14.12 -13.68 3.23
C PRO A 106 14.69 -14.45 4.41
N ILE A 107 13.88 -14.81 5.41
CA ILE A 107 14.32 -15.60 6.57
C ILE A 107 14.80 -16.98 6.10
N VAL A 108 13.98 -17.66 5.30
CA VAL A 108 14.30 -18.97 4.70
C VAL A 108 15.57 -18.91 3.86
N LEU A 109 15.70 -17.88 3.00
CA LEU A 109 16.88 -17.70 2.15
C LEU A 109 18.14 -17.42 2.99
N PHE A 110 18.01 -16.62 4.04
CA PHE A 110 19.12 -16.31 4.93
C PHE A 110 19.61 -17.54 5.71
N THR A 111 18.72 -18.44 6.11
CA THR A 111 19.08 -19.63 6.91
C THR A 111 19.58 -20.81 6.08
N TRP A 112 19.11 -20.95 4.83
CA TRP A 112 19.34 -22.16 4.02
C TRP A 112 20.09 -21.92 2.71
N THR A 113 20.42 -20.68 2.37
CA THR A 113 21.09 -20.34 1.09
C THR A 113 22.30 -19.43 1.31
N SER A 114 23.00 -19.07 0.24
CA SER A 114 24.13 -18.15 0.31
C SER A 114 23.68 -16.70 0.51
N VAL A 115 24.60 -15.87 1.01
CA VAL A 115 24.38 -14.43 1.20
C VAL A 115 24.06 -13.73 -0.12
N GLU A 116 24.57 -14.22 -1.27
CA GLU A 116 24.24 -13.62 -2.58
C GLU A 116 22.76 -13.80 -2.93
N VAL A 117 22.21 -15.00 -2.73
CA VAL A 117 20.80 -15.30 -3.06
C VAL A 117 19.86 -14.49 -2.17
N PHE A 118 20.14 -14.45 -0.86
CA PHE A 118 19.43 -13.57 0.08
C PHE A 118 19.49 -12.10 -0.35
N SER A 119 20.70 -11.60 -0.66
CA SER A 119 20.91 -10.20 -1.03
C SER A 119 20.20 -9.85 -2.34
N PHE A 120 20.23 -10.74 -3.31
CA PHE A 120 19.52 -10.56 -4.58
C PHE A 120 18.01 -10.47 -4.35
N PHE A 121 17.44 -11.34 -3.51
CA PHE A 121 16.00 -11.28 -3.21
C PHE A 121 15.64 -9.94 -2.54
N VAL A 122 16.33 -9.60 -1.45
CA VAL A 122 15.99 -8.41 -0.64
C VAL A 122 16.21 -7.12 -1.42
N ASN A 123 17.32 -6.98 -2.13
CA ASN A 123 17.71 -5.71 -2.75
C ASN A 123 17.22 -5.56 -4.20
N VAL A 124 17.07 -6.67 -4.94
CA VAL A 124 16.70 -6.63 -6.36
C VAL A 124 15.25 -7.07 -6.57
N LEU A 125 14.83 -8.22 -6.05
CA LEU A 125 13.50 -8.77 -6.34
C LEU A 125 12.36 -8.12 -5.54
N SER A 126 12.62 -7.59 -4.34
CA SER A 126 11.58 -6.99 -3.50
C SER A 126 10.81 -5.88 -4.21
N LEU A 127 11.49 -5.01 -4.95
CA LEU A 127 10.87 -3.87 -5.62
C LEU A 127 10.02 -4.27 -6.84
N PRO A 128 10.49 -5.11 -7.78
CA PRO A 128 9.66 -5.71 -8.82
C PRO A 128 8.45 -6.46 -8.28
N LEU A 129 8.61 -7.27 -7.22
CA LEU A 129 7.50 -8.01 -6.60
C LEU A 129 6.44 -7.07 -6.02
N LEU A 130 6.87 -5.99 -5.34
CA LEU A 130 5.96 -4.96 -4.86
C LEU A 130 5.22 -4.27 -6.01
N GLY A 131 5.93 -3.92 -7.08
CA GLY A 131 5.33 -3.35 -8.29
C GLY A 131 4.31 -4.29 -8.93
N ALA A 132 4.65 -5.57 -9.05
CA ALA A 132 3.75 -6.60 -9.56
C ALA A 132 2.49 -6.74 -8.70
N MET A 133 2.62 -6.68 -7.37
CA MET A 133 1.49 -6.71 -6.44
C MET A 133 0.55 -5.51 -6.65
N PHE A 134 1.09 -4.30 -6.84
CA PHE A 134 0.28 -3.12 -7.18
C PHE A 134 -0.44 -3.26 -8.51
N VAL A 135 0.24 -3.78 -9.54
CA VAL A 135 -0.38 -4.02 -10.86
C VAL A 135 -1.50 -5.06 -10.75
N ALA A 136 -1.28 -6.14 -10.00
CA ALA A 136 -2.27 -7.17 -9.75
C ALA A 136 -3.49 -6.63 -9.00
N GLU A 137 -3.28 -5.82 -7.95
CA GLU A 137 -4.35 -5.14 -7.23
C GLU A 137 -5.15 -4.23 -8.14
N TYR A 138 -4.47 -3.41 -8.95
CA TYR A 138 -5.13 -2.50 -9.88
C TYR A 138 -5.95 -3.24 -10.94
N ALA A 139 -5.39 -4.31 -11.52
CA ALA A 139 -6.09 -5.15 -12.48
C ALA A 139 -7.32 -5.81 -11.84
N ALA A 140 -7.17 -6.39 -10.63
CA ALA A 140 -8.26 -6.98 -9.86
C ALA A 140 -9.33 -5.94 -9.53
N ARG A 141 -8.95 -4.72 -9.13
CA ARG A 141 -9.87 -3.60 -8.87
C ARG A 141 -10.68 -3.27 -10.12
N ARG A 142 -9.99 -3.12 -11.25
CA ARG A 142 -10.60 -2.81 -12.54
C ARG A 142 -11.49 -3.94 -13.03
N TRP A 143 -11.23 -5.20 -12.67
CA TRP A 143 -12.04 -6.33 -13.08
C TRP A 143 -13.25 -6.55 -12.17
N CYS A 144 -13.04 -6.63 -10.86
CA CYS A 144 -14.09 -6.89 -9.87
C CYS A 144 -15.07 -5.73 -9.70
N LEU A 145 -14.63 -4.49 -9.93
CA LEU A 145 -15.49 -3.30 -9.82
C LEU A 145 -15.95 -2.77 -11.20
N ARG A 146 -15.76 -3.54 -12.28
CA ARG A 146 -16.40 -3.26 -13.58
C ARG A 146 -17.91 -3.20 -13.39
N GLY A 147 -18.53 -2.12 -13.86
CA GLY A 147 -19.98 -1.93 -13.81
C GLY A 147 -20.51 -1.17 -12.59
N ILE A 148 -19.66 -0.83 -11.61
CA ILE A 148 -20.03 0.20 -10.62
C ILE A 148 -19.88 1.54 -11.34
N ALA A 149 -21.02 2.16 -11.70
CA ALA A 149 -21.06 3.47 -12.31
C ALA A 149 -20.29 4.45 -11.41
N HIS A 150 -19.21 5.03 -11.93
CA HIS A 150 -18.54 6.13 -11.26
C HIS A 150 -19.48 7.32 -11.38
N VAL A 151 -20.31 7.54 -10.37
CA VAL A 151 -21.08 8.77 -10.30
C VAL A 151 -20.04 9.87 -10.09
N PRO A 152 -19.93 10.85 -11.01
CA PRO A 152 -18.98 11.93 -10.82
C PRO A 152 -19.33 12.66 -9.52
N LEU A 153 -18.29 13.06 -8.76
CA LEU A 153 -18.40 13.67 -7.42
C LEU A 153 -19.44 14.80 -7.35
N THR A 154 -19.67 15.47 -8.49
CA THR A 154 -20.64 16.55 -8.67
C THR A 154 -22.10 16.12 -8.47
N ARG A 155 -22.45 14.87 -8.75
CA ARG A 155 -23.84 14.37 -8.63
C ARG A 155 -24.24 14.06 -7.19
N SER A 156 -23.27 13.68 -6.35
CA SER A 156 -23.50 13.44 -4.91
C SER A 156 -23.88 14.74 -4.19
N PHE A 157 -23.27 15.86 -4.59
CA PHE A 157 -23.62 17.19 -4.05
C PHE A 157 -25.02 17.64 -4.45
N THR A 158 -25.47 17.33 -5.67
CA THR A 158 -26.81 17.72 -6.11
C THR A 158 -27.90 16.95 -5.37
N LEU A 159 -27.71 15.66 -5.11
CA LEU A 159 -28.71 14.85 -4.37
C LEU A 159 -28.86 15.30 -2.91
N TYR A 160 -27.76 15.58 -2.20
CA TYR A 160 -27.82 16.10 -0.82
C TYR A 160 -28.48 17.49 -0.75
N ARG A 161 -28.23 18.35 -1.75
CA ARG A 161 -28.81 19.69 -1.80
C ARG A 161 -30.32 19.66 -2.07
N ASP A 162 -30.77 18.72 -2.90
CA ASP A 162 -32.19 18.57 -3.24
C ASP A 162 -32.99 17.96 -2.09
N GLU A 163 -32.44 16.99 -1.33
CA GLU A 163 -33.05 16.48 -0.10
C GLU A 163 -33.18 17.56 0.98
N ARG A 164 -32.16 18.42 1.15
CA ARG A 164 -32.23 19.52 2.12
C ARG A 164 -33.26 20.57 1.71
N ARG A 165 -33.32 20.94 0.43
CA ARG A 165 -34.37 21.85 -0.08
C ARG A 165 -35.77 21.27 0.06
N ALA A 166 -35.95 19.97 -0.17
CA ALA A 166 -37.23 19.31 0.04
C ALA A 166 -37.62 19.30 1.53
N THR A 167 -36.65 19.09 2.42
CA THR A 167 -36.87 19.14 3.87
C THR A 167 -37.23 20.56 4.35
N ASP A 168 -36.52 21.58 3.86
CA ASP A 168 -36.78 22.99 4.19
C ASP A 168 -38.12 23.49 3.60
N ALA A 169 -38.55 22.94 2.46
CA ALA A 169 -39.84 23.26 1.85
C ALA A 169 -41.05 22.60 2.56
N VAL A 170 -40.82 21.54 3.31
CA VAL A 170 -41.86 20.82 4.08
C VAL A 170 -42.04 21.41 5.48
N VAL A 171 -41.07 22.17 6.01
CA VAL A 171 -41.19 22.86 7.29
C VAL A 171 -41.85 24.23 7.07
N PRO A 172 -43.10 24.46 7.52
CA PRO A 172 -43.74 25.76 7.38
C PRO A 172 -42.97 26.83 8.18
N PRO A 173 -42.97 28.10 7.73
CA PRO A 173 -42.27 29.17 8.42
C PRO A 173 -42.72 29.23 9.87
N LYS A 174 -41.74 29.24 10.78
CA LYS A 174 -41.98 29.40 12.21
C LYS A 174 -42.67 30.76 12.43
N PRO A 175 -43.78 30.82 13.20
CA PRO A 175 -44.56 32.05 13.38
C PRO A 175 -43.75 33.16 14.05
#